data_AF-A0A0Q4ZNA5-F1
#
_entry.id   AF-A0A0Q4ZNA5-F1
#
_cell.length_a   1.000
_cell.length_b   1.000
_cell.length_c   1.000
_cell.angle_alpha   90.00
_cell.angle_beta   90.00
_cell.angle_gamma   90.00
#
_symmetry.space_group_name_H-M   'P 1'
#
loop_
_entity.id
_entity.type
_entity.pdbx_description
1 polymer ?
#
loop_
_entity_poly.entity_id
_entity_poly.type
_entity_poly.pdbx_seq_one_letter_code
_entity_poly.pdbx_strand_id
1 'polypeptide(L)'
;MDDVADLQPGSDQLTSIGYSGYLHRPASSRVAYWDWTDPTMIEDLLLVIATEALPRLRAIDSLPAFWAVYTDGTDRKVPQWPETRLIFHIALGDLVAARALHETLEPELRENRYPDVPWVQKRRRMVLSVAEPLLAGDRAARANILHGWEADNIRGTKIAPYWEPTPFPLEDASA
;
A
#
# COMPACT_ATOMS: atom_id res chain seq x y z
N MET A 1 -4.90 2.82 50.98
CA MET A 1 -4.20 1.60 50.56
C MET A 1 -4.90 1.16 49.30
N ASP A 2 -4.22 1.49 48.21
CA ASP A 2 -4.68 1.43 46.84
C ASP A 2 -5.01 0.02 46.39
N ASP A 3 -6.04 -0.11 45.56
CA ASP A 3 -6.09 -1.17 44.55
C ASP A 3 -6.72 -0.56 43.31
N VAL A 4 -5.90 0.24 42.62
CA VAL A 4 -6.21 0.73 41.27
C VAL A 4 -5.93 -0.46 40.35
N ALA A 5 -7.01 -1.08 39.89
CA ALA A 5 -6.96 -2.08 38.84
C ALA A 5 -6.12 -1.55 37.67
N ASP A 6 -5.13 -2.34 37.28
CA ASP A 6 -4.30 -2.19 36.09
C ASP A 6 -5.19 -2.05 34.84
N LEU A 7 -5.57 -0.82 34.52
CA LEU A 7 -6.06 -0.46 33.19
C LEU A 7 -4.82 -0.34 32.31
N GLN A 8 -4.38 -1.47 31.74
CA GLN A 8 -3.56 -1.40 30.53
C GLN A 8 -4.32 -0.57 29.50
N PRO A 9 -3.78 0.57 29.01
CA PRO A 9 -4.46 1.33 27.98
C PRO A 9 -4.57 0.46 26.73
N GLY A 10 -5.79 0.32 26.22
CA GLY A 10 -6.08 -0.38 24.97
C GLY A 10 -5.30 0.21 23.80
N SER A 11 -5.10 -0.61 22.77
CA SER A 11 -4.36 -0.38 21.53
C SER A 11 -4.81 0.80 20.66
N ASP A 12 -5.65 1.69 21.19
CA ASP A 12 -6.34 2.72 20.44
C ASP A 12 -5.73 4.08 20.76
N GLN A 13 -4.70 4.44 20.00
CA GLN A 13 -4.55 5.76 19.35
C GLN A 13 -3.12 5.92 18.82
N LEU A 14 -2.89 5.28 17.68
CA LEU A 14 -1.75 5.52 16.82
C LEU A 14 -2.28 5.98 15.48
N THR A 15 -2.11 7.26 15.14
CA THR A 15 -2.50 7.77 13.82
C THR A 15 -1.44 7.33 12.82
N SER A 16 -1.84 6.51 11.86
CA SER A 16 -0.97 6.00 10.80
C SER A 16 -0.98 6.96 9.60
N ILE A 17 0.18 7.20 8.97
CA ILE A 17 0.21 7.78 7.62
C ILE A 17 0.12 6.62 6.64
N GLY A 18 -1.09 6.28 6.19
CA GLY A 18 -1.28 5.09 5.35
C GLY A 18 -0.79 3.84 6.09
N TYR A 19 0.07 3.05 5.46
CA TYR A 19 0.70 1.90 6.13
C TYR A 19 2.06 2.24 6.79
N SER A 20 2.74 3.32 6.39
CA SER A 20 4.18 3.55 6.60
C SER A 20 4.58 4.19 7.94
N GLY A 21 3.95 3.75 9.02
CA GLY A 21 4.35 4.05 10.39
C GLY A 21 3.43 5.02 11.14
N TYR A 22 3.84 5.34 12.37
CA TYR A 22 3.02 6.07 13.32
C TYR A 22 3.47 7.53 13.45
N LEU A 23 2.48 8.42 13.53
CA LEU A 23 2.68 9.79 13.98
C LEU A 23 2.65 9.83 15.50
N HIS A 24 3.70 10.38 16.08
CA HIS A 24 3.81 10.62 17.51
C HIS A 24 3.50 12.08 17.81
N ARG A 25 3.07 12.38 19.03
CA ARG A 25 2.95 13.77 19.47
C ARG A 25 4.34 14.41 19.57
N PRO A 26 4.43 15.75 19.41
CA PRO A 26 5.66 16.47 19.66
C PRO A 26 6.27 16.12 21.02
N ALA A 27 7.60 16.07 21.11
CA ALA A 27 8.29 15.83 22.37
C ALA A 27 8.00 16.90 23.44
N SER A 28 7.50 18.08 23.02
CA SER A 28 7.06 19.18 23.89
C SER A 28 5.65 18.99 24.46
N SER A 29 4.88 17.99 24.00
CA SER A 29 3.53 17.75 24.48
C SER A 29 3.53 17.26 25.93
N ARG A 30 2.48 17.62 26.68
CA ARG A 30 2.31 17.23 28.08
C ARG A 30 2.21 15.71 28.26
N VAL A 31 1.60 15.03 27.29
CA VAL A 31 1.48 13.57 27.23
C VAL A 31 1.99 13.07 25.88
N ALA A 32 2.65 11.91 25.91
CA ALA A 32 3.32 11.35 24.73
C ALA A 32 2.36 10.69 23.71
N TYR A 33 1.13 10.39 24.11
CA TYR A 33 0.11 9.74 23.28
C TYR A 33 -0.99 10.72 22.90
N TRP A 34 -1.71 10.40 21.82
CA TRP A 34 -2.90 11.15 21.42
C TRP A 34 -4.00 10.97 22.46
N ASP A 35 -4.50 12.09 22.98
CA ASP A 35 -5.52 12.13 24.03
C ASP A 35 -6.49 13.26 23.72
N TRP A 36 -7.72 12.91 23.35
CA TRP A 36 -8.77 13.88 23.01
C TRP A 36 -9.19 14.78 24.18
N THR A 37 -8.86 14.40 25.42
CA THR A 37 -9.14 15.22 26.60
C THR A 37 -8.08 16.28 26.85
N ASP A 38 -6.92 16.19 26.19
CA ASP A 38 -5.86 17.19 26.28
C ASP A 38 -6.16 18.38 25.36
N PRO A 39 -6.31 19.62 25.89
CA PRO A 39 -6.68 20.78 25.09
C PRO A 39 -5.65 21.12 23.99
N THR A 40 -4.38 20.70 24.10
CA THR A 40 -3.36 20.95 23.06
C THR A 40 -3.37 19.90 21.94
N MET A 41 -4.23 18.88 22.04
CA MET A 41 -4.19 17.74 21.11
C MET A 41 -4.37 18.17 19.65
N ILE A 42 -5.37 19.02 19.36
CA ILE A 42 -5.66 19.46 17.99
C ILE A 42 -4.49 20.26 17.42
N GLU A 43 -3.89 21.15 18.22
CA GLU A 43 -2.74 21.95 17.80
C GLU A 43 -1.52 21.05 17.51
N ASP A 44 -1.23 20.12 18.41
CA ASP A 44 -0.15 19.13 18.23
C ASP A 44 -0.38 18.24 17.00
N LEU A 45 -1.63 17.85 16.73
CA LEU A 45 -1.98 17.06 15.55
C LEU A 45 -1.75 17.85 14.26
N LEU A 46 -2.21 19.11 14.21
CA LEU A 46 -2.00 19.97 13.06
C LEU A 46 -0.51 20.24 12.82
N LEU A 47 0.26 20.44 13.89
CA LEU A 47 1.71 20.60 13.81
C LEU A 47 2.37 19.37 13.19
N VAL A 48 2.10 18.18 13.72
CA VAL A 48 2.69 16.92 13.22
C VAL A 48 2.23 16.61 11.78
N ILE A 49 0.98 16.90 11.44
CA ILE A 49 0.51 16.79 10.04
C ILE A 49 1.34 17.71 9.15
N ALA A 50 1.55 18.95 9.55
CA ALA A 50 2.27 19.94 8.75
C ALA A 50 3.77 19.66 8.61
N THR A 51 4.42 19.21 9.69
CA THR A 51 5.88 19.08 9.76
C THR A 51 6.40 17.67 9.47
N GLU A 52 5.58 16.64 9.67
CA GLU A 52 5.99 15.24 9.45
C GLU A 52 5.18 14.57 8.34
N ALA A 53 3.86 14.61 8.42
CA ALA A 53 3.01 13.83 7.53
C ALA A 53 3.01 14.36 6.09
N LEU A 54 2.73 15.65 5.92
CA LEU A 54 2.66 16.27 4.60
C LEU A 54 4.00 16.21 3.84
N PRO A 55 5.17 16.49 4.45
CA PRO A 55 6.45 16.32 3.77
C PRO A 55 6.70 14.89 3.29
N ARG A 56 6.41 13.87 4.12
CA ARG A 56 6.55 12.46 3.74
C ARG A 56 5.62 12.09 2.59
N LEU A 57 4.34 12.47 2.68
CA LEU A 57 3.36 12.20 1.62
C LEU A 57 3.72 12.90 0.31
N ARG A 58 4.21 14.15 0.37
CA ARG A 58 4.63 14.90 -0.80
C ARG A 58 5.92 14.37 -1.44
N ALA A 59 6.77 13.67 -0.69
CA ALA A 59 7.95 13.00 -1.22
C ALA A 59 7.61 11.72 -1.99
N ILE A 60 6.39 11.19 -1.83
CA ILE A 60 5.87 10.06 -2.60
C ILE A 60 5.13 10.62 -3.82
N ASP A 61 5.89 11.00 -4.83
CA ASP A 61 5.39 11.64 -6.05
C ASP A 61 5.32 10.70 -7.26
N SER A 62 5.72 9.44 -7.08
CA SER A 62 5.86 8.47 -8.15
C SER A 62 5.73 7.04 -7.63
N LEU A 63 5.41 6.11 -8.53
CA LEU A 63 5.31 4.69 -8.18
C LEU A 63 6.65 4.10 -7.66
N PRO A 64 7.83 4.42 -8.22
CA PRO A 64 9.11 4.00 -7.64
C PRO A 64 9.36 4.56 -6.24
N ALA A 65 9.02 5.83 -5.98
CA ALA A 65 9.14 6.41 -4.64
C ALA A 65 8.23 5.71 -3.64
N PHE A 66 6.98 5.42 -4.03
CA PHE A 66 6.06 4.61 -3.23
C PHE A 66 6.62 3.22 -2.95
N TRP A 67 7.17 2.55 -3.96
CA TRP A 67 7.75 1.21 -3.82
C TRP A 67 8.96 1.18 -2.88
N ALA A 68 9.80 2.22 -2.90
CA ALA A 68 10.91 2.34 -1.96
C ALA A 68 10.42 2.39 -0.51
N VAL A 69 9.42 3.22 -0.21
CA VAL A 69 8.78 3.29 1.13
C VAL A 69 8.12 1.96 1.50
N TYR A 70 7.49 1.30 0.54
CA TYR A 70 6.85 0.00 0.75
C TYR A 70 7.86 -1.11 1.11
N THR A 71 9.07 -1.05 0.56
CA THR A 71 10.06 -2.14 0.65
C THR A 71 11.18 -1.89 1.65
N ASP A 72 11.38 -0.65 2.10
CA ASP A 72 12.44 -0.30 3.07
C ASP A 72 12.25 -0.91 4.47
N GLY A 73 11.11 -1.56 4.73
CA GLY A 73 10.82 -2.27 5.96
C GLY A 73 10.52 -1.36 7.16
N THR A 74 10.44 -0.05 6.94
CA THR A 74 9.91 0.90 7.95
C THR A 74 8.43 0.66 8.20
N ASP A 75 7.74 0.13 7.19
CA ASP A 75 6.36 -0.30 7.23
C ASP A 75 6.24 -1.80 7.53
N ARG A 76 6.20 -2.14 8.83
CA ARG A 76 5.98 -3.54 9.26
C ARG A 76 4.55 -4.04 8.97
N LYS A 77 3.64 -3.17 8.55
CA LYS A 77 2.21 -3.50 8.44
C LYS A 77 1.82 -3.93 7.04
N VAL A 78 2.56 -3.57 6.00
CA VAL A 78 2.19 -4.05 4.68
C VAL A 78 2.60 -5.50 4.54
N PRO A 79 1.64 -6.42 4.36
CA PRO A 79 1.98 -7.78 4.03
C PRO A 79 2.68 -7.74 2.66
N GLN A 80 3.95 -8.16 2.61
CA GLN A 80 4.71 -8.29 1.37
C GLN A 80 4.23 -9.52 0.58
N TRP A 81 2.92 -9.62 0.36
CA TRP A 81 2.30 -10.75 -0.32
C TRP A 81 2.87 -10.86 -1.73
N PRO A 82 3.25 -12.07 -2.15
CA PRO A 82 3.97 -12.27 -3.40
C PRO A 82 3.14 -11.83 -4.63
N GLU A 83 1.82 -11.93 -4.60
CA GLU A 83 0.94 -11.43 -5.66
C GLU A 83 0.99 -9.90 -5.79
N THR A 84 1.00 -9.16 -4.68
CA THR A 84 1.07 -7.69 -4.73
C THR A 84 2.43 -7.26 -5.25
N ARG A 85 3.50 -7.93 -4.80
CA ARG A 85 4.86 -7.70 -5.31
C ARG A 85 4.97 -7.97 -6.80
N LEU A 86 4.35 -9.05 -7.29
CA LEU A 86 4.29 -9.35 -8.72
C LEU A 86 3.70 -8.17 -9.50
N ILE A 87 2.58 -7.61 -9.04
CA ILE A 87 1.96 -6.45 -9.70
C ILE A 87 2.85 -5.22 -9.67
N PHE A 88 3.51 -4.92 -8.54
CA PHE A 88 4.48 -3.82 -8.47
C PHE A 88 5.66 -4.01 -9.42
N HIS A 89 6.26 -5.21 -9.49
CA HIS A 89 7.34 -5.49 -10.43
C HIS A 89 6.88 -5.31 -11.88
N ILE A 90 5.66 -5.74 -12.23
CA ILE A 90 5.10 -5.46 -13.56
C ILE A 90 4.96 -3.96 -13.80
N ALA A 91 4.36 -3.23 -12.86
CA ALA A 91 4.09 -1.80 -12.98
C ALA A 91 5.38 -0.96 -13.09
N LEU A 92 6.43 -1.37 -12.38
CA LEU A 92 7.76 -0.76 -12.40
C LEU A 92 8.60 -1.16 -13.62
N GLY A 93 8.15 -2.12 -14.43
CA GLY A 93 8.92 -2.65 -15.56
C GLY A 93 9.97 -3.71 -15.21
N ASP A 94 10.06 -4.15 -13.95
CA ASP A 94 10.96 -5.23 -13.52
C ASP A 94 10.38 -6.61 -13.89
N LEU A 95 10.42 -6.92 -15.18
CA LEU A 95 9.82 -8.15 -15.73
C LEU A 95 10.59 -9.41 -15.34
N VAL A 96 11.86 -9.29 -14.94
CA VAL A 96 12.65 -10.43 -14.47
C VAL A 96 12.13 -10.88 -13.11
N ALA A 97 12.01 -9.97 -12.14
CA ALA A 97 11.45 -10.31 -10.83
C ALA A 97 9.98 -10.72 -10.93
N ALA A 98 9.20 -10.09 -11.81
CA ALA A 98 7.82 -10.47 -12.05
C ALA A 98 7.70 -11.92 -12.54
N ARG A 99 8.49 -12.34 -13.52
CA ARG A 99 8.46 -13.73 -14.02
C ARG A 99 8.86 -14.75 -12.95
N ALA A 100 9.89 -14.46 -12.16
CA ALA A 100 10.32 -15.34 -11.07
C ALA A 100 9.22 -15.53 -10.01
N LEU A 101 8.50 -14.46 -9.65
CA LEU A 101 7.35 -14.57 -8.74
C LEU A 101 6.19 -15.33 -9.36
N HIS A 102 5.89 -15.08 -10.65
CA HIS A 102 4.83 -15.81 -11.36
C HIS A 102 5.11 -17.33 -11.39
N GLU A 103 6.33 -17.76 -11.70
CA GLU A 103 6.73 -19.18 -11.69
C GLU A 103 6.51 -19.84 -10.32
N THR A 104 6.69 -19.08 -9.24
CA THR A 104 6.47 -19.56 -7.87
C THR A 104 4.97 -19.67 -7.55
N LEU A 105 4.16 -18.74 -8.06
CA LEU A 105 2.73 -18.59 -7.72
C LEU A 105 1.79 -19.44 -8.59
N GLU A 106 2.12 -19.59 -9.88
CA GLU A 106 1.23 -20.18 -10.88
C GLU A 106 0.75 -21.59 -10.50
N PRO A 107 1.60 -22.52 -10.03
CA PRO A 107 1.16 -23.89 -9.76
C PRO A 107 0.05 -23.95 -8.69
N GLU A 108 0.26 -23.23 -7.58
CA GLU A 108 -0.72 -23.15 -6.48
C GLU A 108 -2.05 -22.55 -6.96
N LEU A 109 -1.97 -21.47 -7.73
CA LEU A 109 -3.14 -20.71 -8.14
C LEU A 109 -3.91 -21.39 -9.27
N ARG A 110 -3.24 -22.12 -10.16
CA ARG A 110 -3.91 -22.86 -11.24
C ARG A 110 -4.74 -24.02 -10.70
N GLU A 111 -4.22 -24.74 -9.71
CA GLU A 111 -4.91 -25.88 -9.07
C GLU A 111 -6.25 -25.51 -8.42
N ASN A 112 -6.44 -24.23 -8.07
CA ASN A 112 -7.67 -23.72 -7.47
C ASN A 112 -8.10 -24.53 -6.22
N ARG A 113 -7.13 -24.90 -5.36
CA ARG A 113 -7.35 -25.79 -4.21
C ARG A 113 -8.39 -25.29 -3.20
N TYR A 114 -8.68 -24.00 -3.19
CA TYR A 114 -9.63 -23.36 -2.28
C TYR A 114 -10.67 -22.55 -3.08
N PRO A 115 -11.59 -23.21 -3.80
CA PRO A 115 -12.55 -22.55 -4.68
C PRO A 115 -13.50 -21.61 -3.93
N ASP A 116 -13.85 -21.97 -2.69
CA ASP A 116 -14.85 -21.25 -1.90
C ASP A 116 -14.26 -20.15 -1.00
N VAL A 117 -12.94 -19.96 -1.02
CA VAL A 117 -12.26 -18.98 -0.16
C VAL A 117 -12.10 -17.65 -0.91
N PRO A 118 -12.86 -16.59 -0.58
CA PRO A 118 -12.94 -15.39 -1.42
C PRO A 118 -11.62 -14.65 -1.62
N TRP A 119 -10.76 -14.60 -0.58
CA TRP A 119 -9.46 -13.93 -0.67
C TRP A 119 -8.48 -14.71 -1.57
N VAL A 120 -8.52 -16.05 -1.55
CA VAL A 120 -7.74 -16.91 -2.47
C VAL A 120 -8.20 -16.67 -3.90
N GLN A 121 -9.52 -16.59 -4.13
CA GLN A 121 -10.06 -16.31 -5.46
C GLN A 121 -9.69 -14.91 -5.95
N LYS A 122 -9.63 -13.91 -5.07
CA LYS A 122 -9.13 -12.56 -5.40
C LYS A 122 -7.66 -12.61 -5.83
N ARG A 123 -6.80 -13.26 -5.04
CA ARG A 123 -5.37 -13.47 -5.36
C ARG A 123 -5.20 -14.19 -6.69
N ARG A 124 -5.94 -15.28 -6.90
CA ARG A 124 -5.94 -16.05 -8.15
C ARG A 124 -6.31 -15.21 -9.36
N ARG A 125 -7.40 -14.45 -9.30
CA ARG A 125 -7.81 -13.56 -10.40
C ARG A 125 -6.74 -12.52 -10.73
N MET A 126 -6.15 -11.92 -9.71
CA MET A 126 -5.11 -10.90 -9.86
C MET A 126 -3.86 -11.44 -10.57
N VAL A 127 -3.36 -12.62 -10.17
CA VAL A 127 -2.15 -13.19 -10.80
C VAL A 127 -2.45 -13.71 -12.20
N LEU A 128 -3.57 -14.42 -12.39
CA LEU A 128 -3.88 -15.05 -13.67
C LEU A 128 -4.24 -14.05 -14.77
N SER A 129 -4.84 -12.89 -14.44
CA SER A 129 -5.18 -11.88 -15.43
C SER A 129 -3.96 -11.26 -16.11
N VAL A 130 -2.80 -11.26 -15.44
CA VAL A 130 -1.55 -10.71 -15.97
C VAL A 130 -0.60 -11.78 -16.49
N ALA A 131 -0.88 -13.06 -16.25
CA ALA A 131 0.01 -14.18 -16.56
C ALA A 131 0.34 -14.27 -18.06
N GLU A 132 -0.67 -14.34 -18.92
CA GLU A 132 -0.46 -14.43 -20.38
C GLU A 132 0.27 -13.18 -20.93
N PRO A 133 -0.18 -11.94 -20.66
CA PRO A 133 0.53 -10.73 -21.08
C PRO A 133 1.98 -10.64 -20.57
N LEU A 134 2.27 -11.16 -19.37
CA LEU A 134 3.63 -11.22 -18.83
C LEU A 134 4.52 -12.18 -19.61
N LEU A 135 4.02 -13.39 -19.89
CA LEU A 135 4.77 -14.42 -20.61
C LEU A 135 4.94 -14.10 -22.09
N ALA A 136 3.93 -13.49 -22.71
CA ALA A 136 3.98 -13.05 -24.12
C ALA A 136 4.84 -11.81 -24.33
N GLY A 137 5.31 -11.15 -23.27
CA GLY A 137 6.01 -9.88 -23.37
C GLY A 137 5.11 -8.71 -23.81
N ASP A 138 3.79 -8.90 -23.85
CA ASP A 138 2.82 -7.90 -24.29
C ASP A 138 2.69 -6.73 -23.30
N ARG A 139 3.50 -5.71 -23.56
CA ARG A 139 3.58 -4.47 -22.78
C ARG A 139 2.26 -3.71 -22.77
N ALA A 140 1.61 -3.60 -23.92
CA ALA A 140 0.37 -2.85 -24.06
C ALA A 140 -0.76 -3.51 -23.29
N ALA A 141 -0.88 -4.85 -23.35
CA ALA A 141 -1.87 -5.57 -22.57
C ALA A 141 -1.65 -5.43 -21.06
N ARG A 142 -0.40 -5.47 -20.58
CA ARG A 142 -0.11 -5.24 -19.14
C ARG A 142 -0.48 -3.83 -18.70
N ALA A 143 -0.11 -2.80 -19.47
CA ALA A 143 -0.50 -1.42 -19.17
C ALA A 143 -2.02 -1.27 -19.11
N ASN A 144 -2.74 -1.81 -20.10
CA ASN A 144 -4.20 -1.75 -20.16
C ASN A 144 -4.86 -2.39 -18.94
N ILE A 145 -4.36 -3.54 -18.48
CA ILE A 145 -4.88 -4.19 -17.26
C ILE A 145 -4.67 -3.31 -16.04
N LEU A 146 -3.47 -2.74 -15.87
CA LEU A 146 -3.15 -1.91 -14.71
C LEU A 146 -3.95 -0.60 -14.68
N HIS A 147 -4.10 0.07 -15.83
CA HIS A 147 -4.96 1.25 -15.97
C HIS A 147 -6.42 0.91 -15.66
N GLY A 148 -6.90 -0.25 -16.11
CA GLY A 148 -8.24 -0.74 -15.77
C GLY A 148 -8.43 -0.91 -14.26
N TRP A 149 -7.46 -1.51 -13.57
CA TRP A 149 -7.50 -1.68 -12.11
C TRP A 149 -7.40 -0.37 -11.35
N GLU A 150 -6.55 0.56 -11.80
CA GLU A 150 -6.45 1.89 -11.22
C GLU A 150 -7.80 2.61 -11.31
N ALA A 151 -8.39 2.67 -12.51
CA ALA A 151 -9.69 3.28 -12.74
C ALA A 151 -10.80 2.64 -11.90
N ASP A 152 -10.80 1.30 -11.77
CA ASP A 152 -11.76 0.56 -10.95
C ASP A 152 -11.64 0.91 -9.45
N ASN A 153 -10.41 1.07 -8.93
CA ASN A 153 -10.18 1.43 -7.53
C ASN A 153 -10.62 2.87 -7.21
N ILE A 154 -10.51 3.78 -8.19
CA ILE A 154 -10.91 5.17 -8.03
C ILE A 154 -12.41 5.35 -8.19
N ARG A 155 -13.07 4.51 -8.99
CA ARG A 155 -14.50 4.63 -9.29
C ARG A 155 -15.36 4.66 -8.02
N GLY A 156 -16.21 5.68 -7.90
CA GLY A 156 -17.13 5.83 -6.78
C GLY A 156 -16.51 6.39 -5.50
N THR A 157 -15.21 6.70 -5.50
CA THR A 157 -14.54 7.36 -4.38
C THR A 157 -14.69 8.88 -4.44
N LYS A 158 -14.44 9.56 -3.31
CA LYS A 158 -14.42 11.04 -3.26
C LYS A 158 -13.25 11.67 -4.03
N ILE A 159 -12.25 10.88 -4.38
CA ILE A 159 -11.08 11.35 -5.15
C ILE A 159 -11.29 11.21 -6.66
N ALA A 160 -12.31 10.48 -7.12
CA ALA A 160 -12.59 10.28 -8.53
C ALA A 160 -12.67 11.57 -9.37
N PRO A 161 -13.26 12.69 -8.90
CA PRO A 161 -13.29 13.93 -9.66
C PRO A 161 -11.92 14.62 -9.83
N TYR A 162 -10.91 14.21 -9.07
CA TYR A 162 -9.58 14.82 -9.03
C TYR A 162 -8.49 13.88 -9.57
N TRP A 163 -8.86 12.67 -9.96
CA TRP A 163 -7.92 11.66 -10.45
C TRP A 163 -7.75 11.78 -11.96
N GLU A 164 -6.50 11.70 -12.39
CA GLU A 164 -6.10 11.57 -13.79
C GLU A 164 -5.22 10.33 -13.91
N PRO A 165 -5.40 9.49 -14.95
CA PRO A 165 -4.50 8.37 -15.19
C PRO A 165 -3.06 8.85 -15.36
N THR A 166 -2.13 8.20 -14.68
CA THR A 166 -0.69 8.45 -14.84
C THR A 166 -0.01 7.26 -15.50
N PRO A 167 0.93 7.46 -16.43
CA PRO A 167 1.63 6.34 -17.06
C PRO A 167 2.40 5.54 -16.02
N PHE A 168 2.36 4.21 -16.14
CA PHE A 168 3.22 3.34 -15.35
C PHE A 168 4.65 3.36 -15.90
N PRO A 169 5.70 3.19 -15.07
CA PRO A 169 7.07 3.05 -15.55
C PRO A 169 7.27 1.97 -16.62
N LEU A 170 6.46 0.89 -16.58
CA LEU A 170 6.45 -0.13 -17.63
C LEU A 170 6.06 0.39 -19.02
N GLU A 171 5.58 1.63 -19.16
CA GLU A 171 5.17 2.25 -20.42
C GLU A 171 6.28 3.07 -21.05
N ASP A 172 7.32 3.45 -20.30
CA ASP A 172 8.50 4.18 -20.79
C ASP A 172 9.44 3.32 -21.65
N ALA A 173 9.69 3.70 -22.90
CA ALA A 173 10.41 2.90 -23.92
C ALA A 173 11.82 2.38 -23.55
N SER A 174 12.34 2.73 -22.37
CA SER A 174 13.61 2.26 -21.81
C SER A 174 13.47 1.15 -20.75
N ALA A 175 12.24 0.74 -20.39
CA ALA A 175 11.93 -0.34 -19.45
C ALA A 175 11.74 -1.70 -20.14
#